data_AF-A0AAP4WWE7-F1
#
_entry.id   AF-A0AAP4WWE7-F1
#
_cell.length_a   1.000
_cell.length_b   1.000
_cell.length_c   1.000
_cell.angle_alpha   90.00
_cell.angle_beta   90.00
_cell.angle_gamma   90.00
#
_symmetry.space_group_name_H-M   'P 1'
#
loop_
_entity.id
_entity.type
_entity.pdbx_description
1 polymer ?
#
loop_
_entity_poly.entity_id
_entity_poly.type
_entity_poly.pdbx_seq_one_letter_code
_entity_poly.pdbx_strand_id
1 'polypeptide(L)' 'MTHTAARQTQTPDAEQLASDIHQLEARLLKTDPKQEPTLYRSLYCTISLRQMQLLAKVSQPAASQAH' A
#
# COMPACT_ATOMS: atom_id res chain seq x y z
N MET A 1 -17.89 5.01 31.54
CA MET A 1 -17.56 5.63 30.23
C MET A 1 -16.88 4.56 29.39
N THR A 2 -17.29 4.47 28.13
CA THR A 2 -17.17 3.35 27.19
C THR A 2 -15.73 2.91 26.89
N HIS A 3 -15.45 1.63 27.13
CA HIS A 3 -14.36 0.90 26.49
C HIS A 3 -14.77 0.56 25.06
N THR A 4 -14.07 1.08 24.04
CA THR A 4 -13.80 0.29 22.83
C THR A 4 -12.56 0.87 22.15
N ALA A 5 -11.40 0.30 22.46
CA ALA A 5 -10.25 0.43 21.58
C ALA A 5 -10.61 -0.26 20.26
N ALA A 6 -10.77 0.52 19.20
CA ALA A 6 -10.90 0.00 17.85
C ALA A 6 -9.58 -0.68 17.48
N ARG A 7 -9.48 -1.96 17.82
CA ARG A 7 -8.40 -2.85 17.37
C ARG A 7 -8.56 -2.93 15.85
N GLN A 8 -7.78 -2.12 15.13
CA GLN A 8 -7.61 -2.22 13.69
C GLN A 8 -7.18 -3.64 13.41
N THR A 9 -8.11 -4.47 12.96
CA THR A 9 -7.80 -5.74 12.31
C THR A 9 -7.11 -5.38 11.01
N GLN A 10 -5.79 -5.17 11.07
CA GLN A 10 -4.93 -5.16 9.90
C GLN A 10 -5.12 -6.52 9.25
N THR A 11 -5.80 -6.54 8.12
CA THR A 11 -5.94 -7.73 7.29
C THR A 11 -4.54 -8.11 6.80
N PRO A 12 -4.14 -9.40 6.80
CA PRO A 12 -2.83 -9.86 6.31
C PRO A 12 -2.44 -9.31 4.91
N ASP A 13 -3.46 -9.01 4.10
CA ASP A 13 -3.35 -8.41 2.78
C ASP A 13 -2.82 -6.95 2.78
N ALA A 14 -3.12 -6.16 3.80
CA ALA A 14 -2.63 -4.79 3.93
C ALA A 14 -1.14 -4.74 4.34
N GLU A 15 -0.72 -5.67 5.20
CA GLU A 15 0.68 -5.82 5.60
C GLU A 15 1.53 -6.31 4.43
N GLN A 16 1.01 -7.28 3.65
CA GLN A 16 1.66 -7.73 2.43
C GLN A 16 1.81 -6.58 1.42
N LEU A 17 0.76 -5.78 1.24
CA LEU A 17 0.80 -4.64 0.33
C LEU A 17 1.82 -3.56 0.77
N ALA A 18 1.95 -3.32 2.08
CA ALA A 18 2.96 -2.42 2.63
C ALA A 18 4.39 -2.95 2.40
N SER A 19 4.60 -4.25 2.60
CA SER A 19 5.88 -4.91 2.31
C SER A 19 6.26 -4.79 0.84
N ASP A 20 5.31 -5.06 -0.07
CA ASP A 20 5.47 -4.89 -1.51
C ASP A 20 5.88 -3.46 -1.90
N ILE A 21 5.22 -2.45 -1.32
CA ILE A 21 5.54 -1.03 -1.55
C ILE A 21 6.98 -0.74 -1.15
N HIS A 22 7.41 -1.16 0.04
CA HIS A 22 8.78 -0.93 0.51
C HIS A 22 9.85 -1.59 -0.39
N GLN A 23 9.59 -2.78 -0.91
CA GLN A 23 10.52 -3.44 -1.84
C GLN A 23 10.65 -2.65 -3.15
N LEU A 24 9.55 -2.10 -3.66
CA LEU A 24 9.55 -1.30 -4.88
C LEU A 24 10.22 0.05 -4.69
N GLU A 25 10.01 0.70 -3.55
CA GLU A 25 10.69 1.94 -3.19
C GLU A 25 12.21 1.73 -3.13
N ALA A 26 12.65 0.63 -2.49
CA ALA A 26 14.07 0.27 -2.45
C ALA A 26 14.66 0.03 -3.86
N ARG A 27 13.88 -0.52 -4.78
CA ARG A 27 14.29 -0.70 -6.18
C ARG A 27 14.31 0.63 -6.94
N LEU A 28 13.30 1.47 -6.75
CA LEU A 28 13.21 2.80 -7.38
C LEU A 28 14.42 3.67 -6.98
N LEU A 29 14.82 3.66 -5.70
CA LEU A 29 15.98 4.39 -5.20
C LEU A 29 17.30 3.98 -5.86
N LYS A 30 17.40 2.75 -6.37
CA LYS A 30 18.57 2.23 -7.09
C LYS A 30 18.49 2.44 -8.60
N THR A 31 17.36 2.87 -9.13
CA THR A 31 17.13 3.04 -10.56
C THR A 31 17.54 4.45 -10.97
N ASP A 32 18.54 4.60 -11.85
CA ASP A 32 18.91 5.90 -12.41
C ASP A 32 17.89 6.31 -13.49
N PRO A 33 17.13 7.39 -13.30
CA PRO A 33 16.14 7.85 -14.28
C PRO A 33 16.75 8.31 -15.62
N LYS A 34 18.06 8.59 -15.69
CA LYS A 34 18.75 8.94 -16.93
C LYS A 34 19.15 7.70 -17.74
N GLN A 35 19.48 6.60 -17.07
CA GLN A 35 19.85 5.34 -17.72
C GLN A 35 18.62 4.50 -18.04
N GLU A 36 17.65 4.43 -17.12
CA GLU A 36 16.46 3.57 -17.24
C GLU A 36 15.16 4.37 -17.03
N PRO A 37 14.86 5.38 -17.88
CA PRO A 37 13.72 6.28 -17.69
C PRO A 37 12.36 5.55 -17.68
N THR A 38 12.20 4.54 -18.52
CA THR A 38 10.96 3.74 -18.58
C THR A 38 10.76 2.93 -17.31
N LEU A 39 11.83 2.29 -16.81
CA LEU A 39 11.76 1.50 -15.57
C LEU A 39 11.45 2.42 -14.38
N TYR A 40 12.13 3.55 -14.28
CA TYR A 40 11.89 4.53 -13.21
C TYR A 40 10.43 4.98 -13.19
N ARG A 41 9.88 5.39 -14.34
CA ARG A 41 8.47 5.80 -14.46
C ARG A 41 7.51 4.65 -14.11
N SER A 42 7.80 3.43 -14.59
CA SER A 42 6.98 2.26 -14.31
C SER A 42 6.95 1.93 -12.82
N LEU A 43 8.11 1.96 -12.15
CA LEU A 43 8.22 1.72 -10.71
C LEU A 43 7.44 2.78 -9.93
N TYR A 44 7.60 4.07 -10.29
CA TYR A 44 6.86 5.15 -9.65
C TYR A 44 5.34 4.97 -9.77
N CYS A 45 4.83 4.75 -10.99
CA CYS A 45 3.39 4.51 -11.20
C CYS A 45 2.87 3.30 -10.42
N THR A 46 3.66 2.23 -10.38
CA THR A 46 3.32 0.99 -9.67
C THR A 46 3.23 1.22 -8.15
N ILE A 47 4.18 1.98 -7.59
CA ILE A 47 4.18 2.37 -6.17
C ILE A 47 2.94 3.20 -5.87
N SER A 48 2.65 4.24 -6.67
CA SER A 48 1.47 5.09 -6.48
C SER A 48 0.17 4.29 -6.51
N LEU A 49 0.04 3.32 -7.42
CA LEU A 49 -1.14 2.45 -7.48
C LEU A 49 -1.30 1.60 -6.21
N ARG A 50 -0.21 0.98 -5.74
CA ARG A 50 -0.25 0.17 -4.50
C ARG A 50 -0.54 1.02 -3.27
N GLN A 51 0.00 2.24 -3.20
CA GLN A 51 -0.32 3.19 -2.12
C GLN A 51 -1.82 3.54 -2.12
N MET A 52 -2.41 3.79 -3.30
CA MET A 52 -3.87 4.00 -3.41
C MET A 52 -4.67 2.77 -2.98
N GLN A 53 -4.23 1.56 -3.34
CA GLN A 53 -4.86 0.31 -2.90
C GLN A 53 -4.78 0.14 -1.38
N LEU A 54 -3.65 0.48 -0.76
CA LEU A 54 -3.46 0.42 0.68
C LEU A 54 -4.39 1.41 1.39
N LEU A 55 -4.43 2.65 0.91
CA LEU A 55 -5.35 3.67 1.42
C LEU A 55 -6.81 3.23 1.28
N ALA A 56 -7.20 2.64 0.15
CA ALA A 56 -8.56 2.15 -0.06
C ALA A 56 -8.93 1.02 0.92
N LYS A 57 -7.99 0.12 1.23
CA LYS A 57 -8.20 -0.98 2.20
C LYS A 57 -8.30 -0.47 3.64
N VAL A 58 -7.45 0.49 4.02
CA VAL A 58 -7.49 1.10 5.36
C VAL A 58 -8.71 2.00 5.53
N SER A 59 -9.18 2.60 4.44
CA SER A 59 -10.34 3.51 4.42
C SER A 59 -11.67 2.78 4.24
N GLN A 60 -11.69 1.45 4.05
CA GLN A 60 -12.93 0.67 4.11
C GLN A 60 -13.25 0.37 5.58
N PRO A 61 -14.19 1.08 6.24
CA PRO A 61 -14.85 0.50 7.41
C PRO A 61 -15.55 -0.77 6.93
N ALA A 62 -15.62 -1.79 7.79
CA ALA A 62 -16.27 -3.08 7.55
C ALA A 62 -17.69 -2.95 6.96
N ALA A 63 -17.82 -2.71 5.66
CA ALA A 63 -19.07 -2.67 4.93
C ALA A 63 -19.36 -4.07 4.39
N SER A 64 -19.37 -5.08 5.28
CA SER A 64 -19.79 -6.45 5.00
C SER A 64 -19.94 -7.24 6.31
N GLN A 65 -20.75 -6.74 7.25
CA GLN A 65 -21.45 -7.58 8.24
C GLN A 65 -22.89 -7.06 8.36
N ALA A 66 -23.63 -7.14 7.26
CA ALA A 66 -25.08 -7.07 7.26
C ALA A 66 -25.56 -8.23 6.38
N HIS A 67 -25.63 -9.40 6.99
CA HIS A 67 -26.32 -10.56 6.47
C HIS A 67 -27.04 -11.26 7.60
#